data_AF-A0A938J9R5-F1
#
_entry.id   AF-A0A938J9R5-F1
#
_cell.length_a   1.000
_cell.length_b   1.000
_cell.length_c   1.000
_cell.angle_alpha   90.00
_cell.angle_beta   90.00
_cell.angle_gamma   90.00
#
_symmetry.space_group_name_H-M   'P 1'
#
loop_
_entity.id
_entity.type
_entity.pdbx_description
1 polymer ?
#
loop_
_entity_poly.entity_id
_entity_poly.type
_entity_poly.pdbx_seq_one_letter_code
_entity_poly.pdbx_strand_id
1 'polypeptide(L)'
;NAVYRVDTETVPMGPENPYGNAFRPVRTLLENEADSPDLIDPLHGRYWLVVNRERLNGLREPVGFKLMPGDNVAALCHPDSPFARRAGFTYNHFWATRYDPRERYAAGDYPNQSPGPDGLPRWVEQRRPIADEDLVVWYTFGLHHLPRPEDWPVMPVATIGFMLKPNGFFDENPALDVPPTEPGAGHSCCHA
;
A
#
# COMPACT_ATOMS: atom_id res chain seq x y z
N ASN A 1 2.63 -10.78 -12.64
CA ASN A 1 2.08 -9.49 -12.17
C ASN A 1 3.18 -8.44 -12.25
N ALA A 2 2.84 -7.16 -12.26
CA ALA A 2 3.79 -6.06 -12.18
C ALA A 2 3.27 -4.99 -11.22
N VAL A 3 4.18 -4.20 -10.64
CA VAL A 3 3.82 -3.09 -9.75
C VAL A 3 4.27 -1.77 -10.36
N TYR A 4 3.35 -0.81 -10.41
CA TYR A 4 3.67 0.58 -10.68
C TYR A 4 3.58 1.39 -9.39
N ARG A 5 4.62 2.18 -9.07
CA ARG A 5 4.45 3.35 -8.22
C ARG A 5 3.75 4.42 -9.06
N VAL A 6 2.70 5.02 -8.52
CA VAL A 6 1.97 6.09 -9.21
C VAL A 6 1.93 7.33 -8.34
N ASP A 7 2.49 8.40 -8.87
CA ASP A 7 2.50 9.74 -8.28
C ASP A 7 1.61 10.68 -9.12
N THR A 8 1.18 11.80 -8.56
CA THR A 8 0.50 12.88 -9.28
C THR A 8 1.40 14.09 -9.35
N GLU A 9 1.60 14.60 -10.56
CA GLU A 9 2.42 15.79 -10.81
C GLU A 9 1.59 16.89 -11.47
N THR A 10 1.92 18.14 -11.18
CA THR A 10 1.39 19.29 -11.90
C THR A 10 2.02 19.37 -13.29
N VAL A 11 1.23 19.73 -14.29
CA VAL A 11 1.76 20.01 -15.62
C VAL A 11 2.22 21.48 -15.65
N PRO A 12 3.44 21.79 -16.10
CA PRO A 12 3.89 23.17 -16.23
C PRO A 12 2.93 24.01 -17.07
N MET A 13 2.84 25.31 -16.76
CA MET A 13 2.08 26.25 -17.59
C MET A 13 2.75 26.38 -18.96
N GLY A 14 1.94 26.40 -20.03
CA GLY A 14 2.44 26.49 -21.40
C GLY A 14 1.30 26.55 -22.42
N PRO A 15 1.59 26.56 -23.73
CA PRO A 15 0.55 26.64 -24.76
C PRO A 15 -0.52 25.54 -24.67
N GLU A 16 -0.14 24.33 -24.23
CA GLU A 16 -1.05 23.18 -24.04
C GLU A 16 -1.72 23.16 -22.65
N ASN A 17 -1.26 23.99 -21.72
CA ASN A 17 -1.83 24.17 -20.37
C ASN A 17 -1.82 25.66 -19.99
N PRO A 18 -2.57 26.51 -20.72
CA PRO A 18 -2.44 27.97 -20.59
C PRO A 18 -2.93 28.50 -19.24
N TYR A 19 -3.78 27.74 -18.55
CA TYR A 19 -4.36 28.12 -17.26
C TYR A 19 -3.66 27.45 -16.06
N GLY A 20 -2.68 26.58 -16.30
CA GLY A 20 -1.88 25.97 -15.23
C GLY A 20 -2.64 25.02 -14.30
N ASN A 21 -3.87 24.61 -14.64
CA ASN A 21 -4.73 23.79 -13.77
C ASN A 21 -4.65 22.28 -14.07
N ALA A 22 -3.88 21.88 -15.08
CA ALA A 22 -3.69 20.47 -15.42
C ALA A 22 -2.71 19.77 -14.46
N PHE A 23 -3.02 18.52 -14.14
CA PHE A 23 -2.16 17.56 -13.45
C PHE A 23 -2.29 16.20 -14.13
N ARG A 24 -1.33 15.31 -13.90
CA ARG A 24 -1.32 13.98 -14.52
C ARG A 24 -0.75 12.93 -13.58
N PRO A 25 -1.18 11.66 -13.71
CA PRO A 25 -0.50 10.56 -13.05
C PRO A 25 0.83 10.26 -13.76
N VAL A 26 1.87 9.97 -12.99
CA VAL A 26 3.14 9.43 -13.47
C VAL A 26 3.29 8.02 -12.93
N ARG A 27 3.36 7.04 -13.85
CA ARG A 27 3.51 5.62 -13.51
C ARG A 27 4.97 5.21 -13.69
N THR A 28 5.61 4.77 -12.62
CA THR A 28 6.96 4.20 -12.63
C THR A 28 6.87 2.70 -12.39
N LEU A 29 7.30 1.89 -13.36
CA LEU A 29 7.40 0.44 -13.19
C LEU A 29 8.50 0.11 -12.18
N LEU A 30 8.22 -0.77 -11.23
CA LEU A 30 9.22 -1.36 -10.36
C LEU A 30 9.73 -2.63 -11.03
N GLU A 31 10.96 -2.62 -11.54
CA GLU A 31 11.49 -3.70 -12.36
C GLU A 31 12.07 -4.83 -11.51
N ASN A 32 12.75 -4.47 -10.43
CA ASN A 32 13.38 -5.41 -9.51
C ASN A 32 13.12 -5.03 -8.04
N GLU A 33 13.40 -5.97 -7.14
CA GLU A 33 13.10 -5.83 -5.71
C GLU A 33 13.73 -4.59 -5.06
N ALA A 34 14.91 -4.16 -5.52
CA ALA A 34 15.59 -2.99 -4.95
C ALA A 34 14.93 -1.67 -5.34
N ASP A 35 14.03 -1.66 -6.34
CA ASP A 35 13.24 -0.49 -6.71
C ASP A 35 12.02 -0.33 -5.79
N SER A 36 11.69 -1.36 -5.02
CA SER A 36 10.43 -1.44 -4.26
C SER A 36 10.37 -0.73 -2.91
N PRO A 37 11.45 -0.61 -2.11
CA PRO A 37 11.36 0.05 -0.81
C PRO A 37 10.98 1.52 -1.01
N ASP A 38 9.81 1.90 -0.51
CA ASP A 38 9.28 3.24 -0.74
C ASP A 38 8.41 3.74 0.42
N LEU A 39 8.36 5.06 0.57
CA LEU A 39 7.50 5.75 1.52
C LEU A 39 6.20 6.19 0.84
N ILE A 40 5.12 6.28 1.62
CA ILE A 40 3.93 6.99 1.17
C ILE A 40 4.28 8.46 0.94
N ASP A 41 3.59 9.08 -0.02
CA ASP A 41 3.68 10.51 -0.26
C ASP A 41 2.25 11.05 -0.48
N PRO A 42 1.58 11.46 0.62
CA PRO A 42 0.22 12.00 0.51
C PRO A 42 0.19 13.36 -0.21
N LEU A 43 1.31 14.08 -0.30
CA LEU A 43 1.38 15.37 -0.98
C LEU A 43 1.37 15.21 -2.51
N HIS A 44 1.88 14.09 -3.00
CA HIS A 44 1.81 13.70 -4.42
C HIS A 44 0.74 12.63 -4.70
N GLY A 45 -0.14 12.35 -3.73
CA GLY A 45 -1.21 11.37 -3.88
C GLY A 45 -0.73 9.96 -4.22
N ARG A 46 0.47 9.59 -3.76
CA ARG A 46 1.14 8.34 -4.12
C ARG A 46 0.34 7.11 -3.77
N TYR A 47 0.36 6.13 -4.68
CA TYR A 47 -0.15 4.79 -4.46
C TYR A 47 0.64 3.76 -5.27
N TRP A 48 0.42 2.48 -4.98
CA TRP A 48 0.97 1.38 -5.78
C TRP A 48 -0.13 0.63 -6.50
N LEU A 49 0.08 0.36 -7.78
CA LEU A 49 -0.88 -0.32 -8.66
C LEU A 49 -0.29 -1.66 -9.07
N VAL A 50 -0.88 -2.74 -8.58
CA VAL A 50 -0.52 -4.12 -8.95
C VAL A 50 -1.40 -4.54 -10.12
N VAL A 51 -0.78 -4.90 -11.25
CA VAL A 51 -1.49 -5.27 -12.49
C VAL A 51 -1.06 -6.61 -13.03
N ASN A 52 -1.95 -7.21 -13.82
CA ASN A 52 -1.61 -8.26 -14.76
C ASN A 52 -1.57 -7.67 -16.18
N ARG A 53 -0.37 -7.56 -16.76
CA ARG A 53 -0.16 -6.94 -18.09
C ARG A 53 -0.61 -7.84 -19.25
N GLU A 54 -0.84 -9.13 -19.01
CA GLU A 54 -1.33 -10.10 -20.01
C GLU A 54 -2.87 -10.21 -20.03
N ARG A 55 -3.55 -9.51 -19.12
CA ARG A 55 -5.01 -9.49 -19.01
C ARG A 55 -5.50 -8.07 -19.09
N LEU A 56 -6.27 -7.79 -20.14
CA LEU A 56 -6.80 -6.46 -20.42
C LEU A 56 -8.31 -6.43 -20.19
N ASN A 57 -8.80 -5.31 -19.70
CA ASN A 57 -10.23 -5.01 -19.63
C ASN A 57 -10.79 -4.58 -21.01
N GLY A 58 -12.08 -4.27 -21.06
CA GLY A 58 -12.80 -3.83 -22.26
C GLY A 58 -12.25 -2.55 -22.91
N LEU A 59 -11.51 -1.74 -22.16
CA LEU A 59 -10.80 -0.54 -22.66
C LEU A 59 -9.36 -0.83 -23.12
N ARG A 60 -8.95 -2.11 -23.12
CA ARG A 60 -7.59 -2.58 -23.45
C ARG A 60 -6.51 -2.10 -22.48
N GLU A 61 -6.88 -1.85 -21.22
CA GLU A 61 -5.93 -1.52 -20.16
C GLU A 61 -5.67 -2.74 -19.26
N PRO A 62 -4.46 -2.91 -18.71
CA PRO A 62 -4.16 -3.99 -17.77
C PRO A 62 -5.08 -3.99 -16.55
N VAL A 63 -5.64 -5.15 -16.22
CA VAL A 63 -6.46 -5.33 -15.00
C VAL A 63 -5.58 -5.21 -13.75
N GLY A 64 -6.08 -4.58 -12.69
CA GLY A 64 -5.30 -4.44 -11.47
C GLY A 64 -6.04 -3.98 -10.23
N PHE A 65 -5.29 -3.94 -9.13
CA PHE A 65 -5.72 -3.40 -7.84
C PHE A 65 -4.75 -2.31 -7.39
N LYS A 66 -5.32 -1.21 -6.92
CA LYS A 66 -4.60 -0.10 -6.30
C LYS A 66 -4.53 -0.32 -4.79
N LEU A 67 -3.32 -0.33 -4.24
CA LEU A 67 -3.08 -0.19 -2.80
C LEU A 67 -3.22 1.27 -2.44
N MET A 68 -4.26 1.59 -1.68
CA MET A 68 -4.52 2.91 -1.12
C MET A 68 -4.00 2.96 0.31
N PRO A 69 -2.94 3.75 0.57
CA PRO A 69 -2.49 4.01 1.93
C PRO A 69 -3.62 4.61 2.77
N GLY A 70 -3.75 4.18 4.02
CA GLY A 70 -4.44 4.96 5.04
C GLY A 70 -3.49 5.94 5.72
N ASP A 71 -3.91 6.50 6.85
CA ASP A 71 -3.04 7.28 7.72
C ASP A 71 -1.84 6.42 8.16
N ASN A 72 -0.64 6.98 8.09
CA ASN A 72 0.59 6.26 8.38
C ASN A 72 1.67 7.20 8.89
N VAL A 73 2.74 6.62 9.42
CA VAL A 73 3.88 7.35 9.98
C VAL A 73 5.17 6.59 9.71
N ALA A 74 6.21 7.33 9.32
CA ALA A 74 7.54 6.77 9.15
C ALA A 74 8.11 6.29 10.50
N ALA A 75 8.99 5.29 10.46
CA ALA A 75 9.74 4.89 11.64
C ALA A 75 10.60 6.06 12.17
N LEU A 76 10.41 6.43 13.44
CA LEU A 76 11.09 7.56 14.08
C LEU A 76 12.32 7.17 14.90
N CYS A 77 12.64 5.87 14.99
CA CYS A 77 13.82 5.41 15.71
C CYS A 77 15.11 5.83 15.00
N HIS A 78 16.17 6.09 15.77
CA HIS A 78 17.48 6.41 15.21
C HIS A 78 17.96 5.28 14.26
N PRO A 79 18.47 5.58 13.05
CA PRO A 79 18.89 4.57 12.08
C PRO A 79 19.99 3.61 12.59
N ASP A 80 20.85 4.08 13.50
CA ASP A 80 21.90 3.23 14.11
C ASP A 80 21.41 2.42 15.32
N SER A 81 20.12 2.52 15.69
CA SER A 81 19.59 1.77 16.82
C SER A 81 19.51 0.27 16.53
N PRO A 82 19.62 -0.61 17.55
CA PRO A 82 19.37 -2.03 17.39
C PRO A 82 17.96 -2.33 16.84
N PHE A 83 16.98 -1.47 17.15
CA PHE A 83 15.64 -1.57 16.57
C PHE A 83 15.69 -1.42 15.05
N ALA A 84 16.35 -0.38 14.54
CA ALA A 84 16.42 -0.11 13.11
C ALA A 84 17.04 -1.27 12.32
N ARG A 85 18.07 -1.90 12.90
CA ARG A 85 18.69 -3.09 12.32
C ARG A 85 17.76 -4.30 12.31
N ARG A 86 17.01 -4.53 13.39
CA ARG A 86 16.16 -5.72 13.56
C ARG A 86 14.80 -5.62 12.87
N ALA A 87 14.27 -4.41 12.79
CA ALA A 87 12.96 -4.10 12.21
C ALA A 87 13.10 -3.22 10.97
N GLY A 88 14.15 -3.41 10.17
CA GLY A 88 14.42 -2.55 9.00
C GLY A 88 13.27 -2.46 8.00
N PHE A 89 12.39 -3.48 7.97
CA PHE A 89 11.16 -3.44 7.17
C PHE A 89 10.21 -2.28 7.51
N THR A 90 10.33 -1.67 8.71
CA THR A 90 9.48 -0.54 9.12
C THR A 90 9.92 0.81 8.55
N TYR A 91 11.12 0.89 7.95
CA TYR A 91 11.66 2.13 7.41
C TYR A 91 11.12 2.48 6.03
N ASN A 92 10.38 1.56 5.40
CA ASN A 92 9.61 1.83 4.20
C ASN A 92 8.19 1.31 4.41
N HIS A 93 7.22 1.99 3.81
CA HIS A 93 5.81 1.62 3.88
C HIS A 93 5.47 0.55 2.85
N PHE A 94 6.16 0.52 1.72
CA PHE A 94 5.94 -0.44 0.65
C PHE A 94 7.21 -1.22 0.35
N TRP A 95 7.02 -2.51 0.07
CA TRP A 95 8.04 -3.42 -0.45
C TRP A 95 7.37 -4.39 -1.43
N ALA A 96 8.13 -4.88 -2.40
CA ALA A 96 7.72 -5.96 -3.28
C ALA A 96 8.89 -6.91 -3.51
N THR A 97 8.64 -8.21 -3.32
CA THR A 97 9.63 -9.27 -3.54
C THR A 97 9.14 -10.25 -4.59
N ARG A 98 10.06 -10.94 -5.25
CA ARG A 98 9.71 -12.13 -6.01
C ARG A 98 9.25 -13.21 -5.03
N TYR A 99 8.19 -13.94 -5.36
CA TYR A 99 7.69 -14.99 -4.49
C TYR A 99 8.76 -16.08 -4.25
N ASP A 100 9.07 -16.33 -2.98
CA ASP A 100 9.82 -17.50 -2.51
C ASP A 100 9.04 -18.10 -1.32
N PRO A 101 8.66 -19.39 -1.36
CA PRO A 101 7.88 -20.02 -0.29
C PRO A 101 8.58 -20.02 1.08
N ARG A 102 9.87 -19.71 1.16
CA ARG A 102 10.65 -19.61 2.40
C ARG A 102 10.67 -18.19 2.96
N GLU A 103 10.37 -17.17 2.16
CA GLU A 103 10.39 -15.76 2.56
C GLU A 103 9.03 -15.36 3.14
N ARG A 104 8.81 -15.65 4.42
CA ARG A 104 7.48 -15.53 5.05
C ARG A 104 7.31 -14.33 5.98
N TYR A 105 8.38 -13.90 6.64
CA TYR A 105 8.32 -12.90 7.70
C TYR A 105 9.26 -11.73 7.41
N ALA A 106 8.72 -10.51 7.44
CA ALA A 106 9.44 -9.28 7.11
C ALA A 106 10.70 -9.01 7.95
N ALA A 107 10.80 -9.62 9.14
CA ALA A 107 11.94 -9.51 10.06
C ALA A 107 12.75 -10.82 10.20
N GLY A 108 12.51 -11.81 9.34
CA GLY A 108 13.11 -13.15 9.42
C GLY A 108 12.35 -14.13 10.31
N ASP A 109 12.74 -15.41 10.28
CA ASP A 109 12.06 -16.51 10.98
C ASP A 109 12.19 -16.46 12.51
N TYR A 110 13.27 -15.87 13.02
CA TYR A 110 13.62 -15.90 14.44
C TYR A 110 13.87 -14.48 15.00
N PRO A 111 12.83 -13.63 15.14
CA PRO A 111 13.00 -12.22 15.51
C PRO A 111 13.44 -12.00 16.97
N ASN A 112 13.17 -12.96 17.86
CA ASN A 112 13.53 -12.86 19.27
C ASN A 112 15.05 -12.83 19.45
N GLN A 113 15.58 -11.75 20.03
CA GLN A 113 17.01 -11.50 20.24
C GLN A 113 17.88 -11.59 18.96
N SER A 114 17.30 -11.60 17.76
CA SER A 114 18.07 -11.57 16.51
C SER A 114 18.95 -10.32 16.47
N PRO A 115 20.23 -10.44 16.07
CA PRO A 115 21.09 -9.28 15.86
C PRO A 115 20.67 -8.46 14.63
N GLY A 116 19.91 -9.05 13.70
CA GLY A 116 19.56 -8.48 12.40
C GLY A 116 20.78 -8.06 11.55
N PRO A 117 20.56 -7.46 10.36
CA PRO A 117 19.29 -7.41 9.65
C PRO A 117 18.90 -8.78 9.07
N ASP A 118 17.60 -8.99 8.88
CA ASP A 118 17.04 -10.16 8.20
C ASP A 118 15.70 -9.78 7.56
N GLY A 119 15.10 -10.68 6.78
CA GLY A 119 13.81 -10.46 6.12
C GLY A 119 13.90 -9.47 4.96
N LEU A 120 12.92 -8.57 4.85
CA LEU A 120 12.74 -7.69 3.68
C LEU A 120 13.99 -6.87 3.32
N PRO A 121 14.70 -6.22 4.27
CA PRO A 121 15.92 -5.49 3.96
C PRO A 121 17.00 -6.36 3.28
N ARG A 122 17.07 -7.66 3.61
CA ARG A 122 18.02 -8.59 2.97
C ARG A 122 17.50 -9.16 1.67
N TRP A 123 16.20 -9.41 1.56
CA TRP A 123 15.65 -10.02 0.36
C TRP A 123 15.76 -9.09 -0.85
N VAL A 124 15.49 -7.80 -0.67
CA VAL A 124 15.58 -6.82 -1.77
C VAL A 124 17.01 -6.60 -2.29
N GLU A 125 18.04 -6.90 -1.48
CA GLU A 125 19.44 -6.86 -1.91
C GLU A 125 19.76 -7.92 -2.99
N GLN A 126 18.92 -8.95 -3.14
CA GLN A 126 19.05 -9.94 -4.21
C GLN A 126 18.70 -9.37 -5.59
N ARG A 127 17.99 -8.22 -5.64
CA ARG A 127 17.59 -7.50 -6.87
C ARG A 127 16.91 -8.43 -7.89
N ARG A 128 16.09 -9.38 -7.43
CA ARG A 128 15.39 -10.29 -8.34
C ARG A 128 14.41 -9.49 -9.20
N PRO A 129 14.17 -9.89 -10.46
CA PRO A 129 13.12 -9.26 -11.25
C PRO A 129 11.75 -9.49 -10.59
N ILE A 130 10.90 -8.46 -10.60
CA ILE A 130 9.51 -8.52 -10.10
C ILE A 130 8.49 -8.07 -11.14
N ALA A 131 8.92 -7.44 -12.23
CA ALA A 131 8.04 -7.12 -13.36
C ALA A 131 7.66 -8.39 -14.13
N ASP A 132 6.36 -8.61 -14.27
CA ASP A 132 5.75 -9.75 -14.96
C ASP A 132 6.07 -11.12 -14.34
N GLU A 133 6.37 -11.14 -13.05
CA GLU A 133 6.69 -12.33 -12.26
C GLU A 133 5.58 -12.64 -11.23
N ASP A 134 5.72 -13.78 -10.54
CA ASP A 134 5.00 -14.02 -9.29
C ASP A 134 5.65 -13.22 -8.16
N LEU A 135 4.91 -12.28 -7.59
CA LEU A 135 5.42 -11.30 -6.64
C LEU A 135 4.54 -11.21 -5.41
N VAL A 136 5.15 -10.81 -4.30
CA VAL A 136 4.49 -10.54 -3.02
C VAL A 136 4.67 -9.07 -2.68
N VAL A 137 3.56 -8.39 -2.39
CA VAL A 137 3.57 -7.03 -1.84
C VAL A 137 3.55 -7.11 -0.32
N TRP A 138 4.41 -6.33 0.32
CA TRP A 138 4.46 -6.16 1.76
C TRP A 138 4.19 -4.70 2.09
N TYR A 139 3.16 -4.44 2.89
CA TYR A 139 2.76 -3.09 3.26
C TYR A 139 2.89 -2.89 4.77
N THR A 140 3.74 -1.95 5.17
CA THR A 140 3.90 -1.53 6.56
C THR A 140 2.99 -0.35 6.84
N PHE A 141 2.16 -0.49 7.87
CA PHE A 141 1.38 0.61 8.43
C PHE A 141 1.43 0.58 9.95
N GLY A 142 1.51 1.75 10.57
CA GLY A 142 1.64 1.89 12.00
C GLY A 142 1.09 3.21 12.50
N LEU A 143 0.78 3.25 13.79
CA LEU A 143 0.28 4.43 14.49
C LEU A 143 1.37 4.96 15.42
N HIS A 144 1.62 6.27 15.40
CA HIS A 144 2.48 6.92 16.38
C HIS A 144 1.65 7.31 17.59
N HIS A 145 1.71 6.50 18.64
CA HIS A 145 0.88 6.70 19.83
C HIS A 145 1.59 7.63 20.82
N LEU A 146 1.10 8.88 20.90
CA LEU A 146 1.38 9.78 22.01
C LEU A 146 0.20 9.68 22.99
N PRO A 147 0.38 9.02 24.15
CA PRO A 147 -0.74 8.77 25.06
C PRO A 147 -1.40 10.05 25.54
N ARG A 148 -2.73 9.99 25.68
CA ARG A 148 -3.57 11.07 26.21
C ARG A 148 -4.30 10.63 27.49
N PRO A 149 -4.77 11.55 28.35
CA PRO A 149 -5.45 11.19 29.59
C PRO A 149 -6.64 10.24 29.42
N GLU A 150 -7.36 10.34 28.30
CA GLU A 150 -8.49 9.48 27.96
C GLU A 150 -8.10 8.04 27.64
N ASP A 151 -6.81 7.75 27.45
CA ASP A 151 -6.31 6.39 27.26
C ASP A 151 -6.26 5.61 28.60
N TRP A 152 -6.47 6.29 29.72
CA TRP A 152 -6.38 5.73 31.07
C TRP A 152 -7.77 5.65 31.75
N PRO A 153 -8.08 4.57 32.49
CA PRO A 153 -7.28 3.36 32.72
C PRO A 153 -7.38 2.31 31.61
N VAL A 154 -8.27 2.54 30.65
CA VAL A 154 -8.50 1.66 29.51
C VAL A 154 -8.62 2.52 28.27
N MET A 155 -7.74 2.27 27.31
CA MET A 155 -7.68 3.03 26.06
C MET A 155 -8.89 2.72 25.18
N PRO A 156 -9.64 3.73 24.70
CA PRO A 156 -10.62 3.55 23.64
C PRO A 156 -9.96 3.04 22.35
N VAL A 157 -10.73 2.34 21.51
CA VAL A 157 -10.20 1.79 20.26
C VAL A 157 -9.71 2.91 19.35
N ALA A 158 -8.47 2.78 18.87
CA ALA A 158 -7.94 3.52 17.72
C ALA A 158 -7.85 2.57 16.52
N THR A 159 -8.24 3.04 15.34
CA THR A 159 -8.28 2.24 14.11
C THR A 159 -7.30 2.77 13.07
N ILE A 160 -6.56 1.87 12.43
CA ILE A 160 -5.68 2.14 11.29
C ILE A 160 -5.82 0.99 10.30
N GLY A 161 -5.62 1.28 9.01
CA GLY A 161 -5.68 0.26 7.97
C GLY A 161 -5.32 0.83 6.60
N PHE A 162 -5.66 0.07 5.57
CA PHE A 162 -5.47 0.44 4.18
C PHE A 162 -6.56 -0.23 3.34
N MET A 163 -6.62 0.11 2.05
CA MET A 163 -7.59 -0.49 1.13
C MET A 163 -6.92 -1.00 -0.13
N LEU A 164 -7.31 -2.18 -0.59
CA LEU A 164 -7.07 -2.63 -1.95
C LEU A 164 -8.33 -2.35 -2.75
N LYS A 165 -8.23 -1.46 -3.75
CA LYS A 165 -9.36 -1.06 -4.59
C LYS A 165 -9.16 -1.57 -6.03
N PRO A 166 -10.16 -2.24 -6.64
CA PRO A 166 -10.09 -2.58 -8.06
C PRO A 166 -9.82 -1.32 -8.90
N ASN A 167 -8.89 -1.40 -9.85
CA ASN A 167 -8.55 -0.31 -10.76
C ASN A 167 -8.44 -0.89 -12.17
N GLY A 168 -9.49 -0.70 -12.97
CA GLY A 168 -9.59 -1.33 -14.29
C GLY A 168 -9.67 -2.86 -14.25
N PHE A 169 -9.95 -3.47 -13.09
CA PHE A 169 -10.09 -4.93 -12.96
C PHE A 169 -11.36 -5.46 -13.62
N PHE A 170 -12.45 -4.74 -13.45
CA PHE A 170 -13.74 -4.99 -14.07
C PHE A 170 -13.94 -4.00 -15.23
N ASP A 171 -14.76 -4.40 -16.20
CA ASP A 171 -15.07 -3.54 -17.37
C ASP A 171 -16.02 -2.39 -17.00
N GLU A 172 -16.78 -2.55 -15.92
CA GLU A 172 -17.72 -1.56 -15.39
C GLU A 172 -17.88 -1.75 -13.88
N ASN A 173 -18.82 -1.03 -13.27
CA ASN A 173 -19.07 -1.15 -11.83
C ASN A 173 -19.57 -2.58 -11.49
N PRO A 174 -18.82 -3.36 -10.66
CA PRO A 174 -19.15 -4.76 -10.37
C PRO A 174 -20.38 -4.94 -9.45
N ALA A 175 -21.02 -3.85 -9.03
CA ALA A 175 -22.19 -3.87 -8.15
C ALA A 175 -23.45 -3.28 -8.83
N LEU A 176 -23.46 -3.14 -10.16
CA LEU A 176 -24.62 -2.59 -10.89
C LEU A 176 -25.91 -3.42 -10.73
N ASP A 177 -25.76 -4.72 -10.49
CA ASP A 177 -26.85 -5.69 -10.37
C ASP A 177 -27.22 -6.02 -8.92
N VAL A 178 -26.61 -5.36 -7.93
CA VAL A 178 -26.90 -5.60 -6.52
C VAL A 178 -28.20 -4.87 -6.14
N PRO A 179 -29.28 -5.58 -5.79
CA PRO A 179 -30.52 -4.94 -5.36
C PRO A 179 -30.35 -4.32 -3.96
N PRO A 180 -31.17 -3.31 -3.60
CA PRO A 180 -31.26 -2.85 -2.22
C PRO A 180 -31.64 -4.00 -1.28
N THR A 181 -31.08 -4.00 -0.07
CA THR A 181 -31.53 -4.92 0.98
C THR A 181 -33.01 -4.68 1.27
N GLU A 182 -33.82 -5.73 1.23
CA GLU A 182 -35.22 -5.62 1.67
C GLU A 182 -35.26 -5.19 3.15
N PRO A 183 -36.15 -4.26 3.53
CA PRO A 183 -36.36 -3.97 4.94
C PRO A 183 -36.77 -5.27 5.63
N GLY A 184 -35.89 -5.81 6.49
CA GLY A 184 -36.28 -6.92 7.34
C GLY A 184 -37.51 -6.52 8.15
N ALA A 185 -38.42 -7.46 8.40
CA ALA A 185 -39.56 -7.28 9.30
C ALA A 185 -39.07 -7.08 10.76
N GLY A 186 -38.42 -5.94 11.01
CA GLY A 186 -38.03 -5.48 12.32
C GLY A 186 -39.26 -4.89 12.99
N HIS A 187 -39.65 -5.48 14.11
CA HIS A 187 -40.68 -4.97 15.00
C HIS A 187 -40.59 -3.45 15.14
N SER A 188 -41.67 -2.77 14.76
CA SER A 188 -41.93 -1.38 15.08
C SER A 188 -41.86 -1.20 16.60
N CYS A 189 -40.71 -0.79 17.10
CA CYS A 189 -40.60 -0.18 18.42
C CYS A 189 -40.68 1.33 18.20
N CYS A 190 -41.91 1.83 18.13
CA CYS A 190 -42.22 3.23 18.38
C CYS A 190 -41.59 3.64 19.70
N HIS A 191 -40.71 4.65 19.68
CA HIS A 191 -40.51 5.49 20.86
C HIS A 191 -41.22 6.82 20.58
N ALA A 192 -42.23 7.06 21.42
CA ALA A 192 -43.02 8.29 21.49
C ALA A 192 -42.20 9.47 22.00
#